data_AF-A0A662BC60-F1
#
_entry.id   AF-A0A662BC60-F1
#
_cell.length_a   1.000
_cell.length_b   1.000
_cell.length_c   1.000
_cell.angle_alpha   90.00
_cell.angle_beta   90.00
_cell.angle_gamma   90.00
#
_symmetry.space_group_name_H-M   'P 1'
#
loop_
_entity.id
_entity.type
_entity.pdbx_description
1 polymer ?
#
loop_
_entity_poly.entity_id
_entity_poly.type
_entity_poly.pdbx_seq_one_letter_code
_entity_poly.pdbx_strand_id
1 'polypeptide(L)'
;MGLETGTYIDSLDPTWPTTGDPVSQGDDHLKILKSTIKNTLPNLSGAVTPTHTELNFVDGVTSAIQTQINAVQADVDSNEAAADLGICPIGGIIMYNGAFSAIPANWQICDGTGITPDLTDQFIYGTNTEGELLDSGGSADIGVITHTHPNAGSHQHGAAGGHSHTVALHTGNGSQANYASSTIPTSTDGSKTTSAVGNHQHAATGDHGHAAPAGAVSGTGANIPPYIKLAFIQRIT
;
A
#
# COMPACT_ATOMS: atom_id res chain seq x y z
N MET A 1 -40.97 79.70 -22.84
CA MET A 1 -39.97 78.85 -22.16
C MET A 1 -39.71 77.64 -23.04
N GLY A 2 -38.46 77.21 -23.18
CA GLY A 2 -38.15 75.93 -23.83
C GLY A 2 -38.76 74.77 -23.03
N LEU A 3 -39.26 73.75 -23.71
CA LEU A 3 -39.75 72.53 -23.06
C LEU A 3 -38.56 71.61 -22.80
N GLU A 4 -38.42 71.13 -21.57
CA GLU A 4 -37.50 70.04 -21.27
C GLU A 4 -38.01 68.75 -21.94
N THR A 5 -37.09 67.97 -22.50
CA THR A 5 -37.39 66.67 -23.10
C THR A 5 -36.49 65.63 -22.47
N GLY A 6 -37.05 64.48 -22.08
CA GLY A 6 -36.30 63.41 -21.44
C GLY A 6 -36.97 62.04 -21.62
N THR A 7 -36.15 60.99 -21.63
CA THR A 7 -36.58 59.59 -21.79
C THR A 7 -36.45 58.82 -20.48
N TYR A 8 -35.35 59.01 -19.74
CA TYR A 8 -35.06 58.34 -18.46
C TYR A 8 -34.62 59.33 -17.39
N ILE A 9 -34.44 58.87 -16.16
CA ILE A 9 -34.16 59.71 -14.98
C ILE A 9 -32.87 60.55 -15.14
N ASP A 10 -31.87 60.03 -15.85
CA ASP A 10 -30.62 60.74 -16.14
C ASP A 10 -30.82 62.02 -16.96
N SER A 11 -31.83 62.04 -17.84
CA SER A 11 -32.16 63.17 -18.71
C SER A 11 -32.85 64.34 -18.01
N LEU A 12 -33.30 64.17 -16.75
CA LEU A 12 -33.86 65.26 -15.96
C LEU A 12 -32.80 66.33 -15.69
N ASP A 13 -33.09 67.59 -15.96
CA ASP A 13 -32.24 68.71 -15.60
C ASP A 13 -32.76 69.38 -14.31
N PRO A 14 -32.02 69.26 -13.17
CA PRO A 14 -32.45 69.84 -11.90
C PRO A 14 -32.39 71.38 -11.87
N THR A 15 -31.85 72.03 -12.91
CA THR A 15 -31.82 73.49 -13.03
C THR A 15 -33.03 74.07 -13.76
N TRP A 16 -33.89 73.20 -14.32
CA TRP A 16 -35.10 73.59 -15.04
C TRP A 16 -36.38 73.30 -14.24
N PRO A 17 -37.43 74.16 -14.33
CA PRO A 17 -37.54 75.33 -15.19
C PRO A 17 -36.68 76.53 -14.76
N THR A 18 -36.24 77.35 -15.71
CA THR A 18 -35.55 78.62 -15.40
C THR A 18 -36.48 79.59 -14.69
N THR A 19 -35.96 80.45 -13.81
CA THR A 19 -36.72 81.40 -12.97
C THR A 19 -37.75 82.20 -13.78
N GLY A 20 -39.01 82.26 -13.29
CA GLY A 20 -40.07 83.08 -13.88
C GLY A 20 -41.45 82.43 -13.98
N ASP A 21 -41.82 81.55 -13.04
CA ASP A 21 -43.11 80.84 -13.03
C ASP A 21 -44.25 81.75 -12.50
N PRO A 22 -45.42 81.80 -13.16
CA PRO A 22 -46.62 82.50 -12.66
C PRO A 22 -47.22 81.92 -11.37
N VAL A 23 -46.87 80.70 -10.94
CA VAL A 23 -47.28 80.17 -9.63
C VAL A 23 -46.16 80.31 -8.61
N SER A 24 -46.50 80.82 -7.42
CA SER A 24 -45.54 81.06 -6.33
C SER A 24 -44.78 79.78 -5.98
N GLN A 25 -43.46 79.77 -6.24
CA GLN A 25 -42.50 78.71 -5.88
C GLN A 25 -42.73 77.35 -6.57
N GLY A 26 -43.56 77.27 -7.61
CA GLY A 26 -43.81 76.02 -8.33
C GLY A 26 -42.56 75.47 -9.02
N ASP A 27 -41.79 76.35 -9.66
CA ASP A 27 -40.51 76.00 -10.30
C ASP A 27 -39.48 75.47 -9.29
N ASP A 28 -39.42 76.05 -8.10
CA ASP A 28 -38.52 75.61 -7.04
C ASP A 28 -38.89 74.20 -6.53
N HIS A 29 -40.18 73.90 -6.35
CA HIS A 29 -40.61 72.54 -5.99
C HIS A 29 -40.25 71.50 -7.05
N LEU A 30 -40.36 71.84 -8.34
CA LEU A 30 -39.99 70.94 -9.44
C LEU A 30 -38.48 70.68 -9.48
N LYS A 31 -37.65 71.71 -9.30
CA LYS A 31 -36.19 71.56 -9.19
C LYS A 31 -35.81 70.65 -8.02
N ILE A 32 -36.46 70.82 -6.86
CA ILE A 32 -36.23 69.97 -5.68
C ILE A 32 -36.58 68.52 -5.99
N LEU A 33 -37.75 68.24 -6.57
CA LEU A 33 -38.16 66.87 -6.91
C LEU A 33 -37.14 66.18 -7.84
N LYS A 34 -36.71 66.86 -8.90
CA LYS A 34 -35.71 66.34 -9.84
C LYS A 34 -34.37 66.08 -9.16
N SER A 35 -33.89 67.05 -8.37
CA SER A 35 -32.65 66.92 -7.62
C SER A 35 -32.70 65.73 -6.67
N THR A 36 -33.79 65.60 -5.90
CA THR A 36 -33.99 64.46 -4.99
C THR A 36 -33.97 63.13 -5.74
N ILE A 37 -34.71 62.99 -6.84
CA ILE A 37 -34.75 61.75 -7.63
C ILE A 37 -33.35 61.40 -8.17
N LYS A 38 -32.63 62.36 -8.75
CA LYS A 38 -31.28 62.12 -9.30
C LYS A 38 -30.28 61.76 -8.20
N ASN A 39 -30.39 62.36 -7.02
CA ASN A 39 -29.54 62.03 -5.87
C ASN A 39 -29.85 60.63 -5.31
N THR A 40 -31.12 60.19 -5.35
CA THR A 40 -31.54 58.86 -4.90
C THR A 40 -31.14 57.77 -5.90
N LEU A 41 -31.17 58.06 -7.20
CA LEU A 41 -30.93 57.11 -8.27
C LEU A 41 -29.78 57.56 -9.20
N PRO A 42 -28.57 57.79 -8.68
CA PRO A 42 -27.51 58.50 -9.39
C PRO A 42 -26.93 57.70 -10.58
N ASN A 43 -27.10 56.37 -10.57
CA ASN A 43 -26.51 55.47 -11.56
C ASN A 43 -27.53 54.91 -12.57
N LEU A 44 -28.77 55.40 -12.59
CA LEU A 44 -29.79 54.96 -13.54
C LEU A 44 -29.80 55.83 -14.80
N SER A 45 -29.19 55.33 -15.88
CA SER A 45 -29.14 55.97 -17.20
C SER A 45 -30.03 55.31 -18.27
N GLY A 46 -30.88 54.37 -17.87
CA GLY A 46 -31.71 53.59 -18.78
C GLY A 46 -33.03 53.14 -18.16
N ALA A 47 -33.79 52.35 -18.92
CA ALA A 47 -35.04 51.78 -18.44
C ALA A 47 -34.81 50.81 -17.26
N VAL A 48 -35.61 50.97 -16.21
CA VAL A 48 -35.76 49.96 -15.15
C VAL A 48 -36.89 49.03 -15.59
N THR A 49 -36.52 47.90 -16.20
CA THR A 49 -37.46 46.90 -16.72
C THR A 49 -37.91 45.80 -15.76
N PRO A 50 -37.29 45.55 -14.58
CA PRO A 50 -37.83 44.61 -13.62
C PRO A 50 -39.27 44.93 -13.22
N THR A 51 -40.10 43.91 -13.15
CA THR A 51 -41.44 43.98 -12.59
C THR A 51 -41.39 44.27 -11.09
N HIS A 52 -42.48 44.78 -10.52
CA HIS A 52 -42.57 44.95 -9.07
C HIS A 52 -42.35 43.60 -8.33
N THR A 53 -42.72 42.47 -8.94
CA THR A 53 -42.50 41.14 -8.37
C THR A 53 -41.00 40.84 -8.26
N GLU A 54 -40.23 41.15 -9.30
CA GLU A 54 -38.77 40.96 -9.28
C GLU A 54 -38.08 41.91 -8.29
N LEU A 55 -38.52 43.18 -8.24
CA LEU A 55 -38.00 44.15 -7.26
C LEU A 55 -38.33 43.75 -5.82
N ASN A 56 -39.49 43.14 -5.57
CA ASN A 56 -39.85 42.71 -4.23
C ASN A 56 -38.95 41.57 -3.71
N PHE A 57 -38.15 40.89 -4.55
CA PHE A 57 -37.13 39.95 -4.06
C PHE A 57 -35.95 40.62 -3.34
N VAL A 58 -35.74 41.92 -3.54
CA VAL A 58 -34.71 42.67 -2.80
C VAL A 58 -35.24 43.28 -1.50
N ASP A 59 -36.50 43.04 -1.16
CA ASP A 59 -37.05 43.49 0.12
C ASP A 59 -36.31 42.85 1.30
N GLY A 60 -35.97 43.66 2.30
CA GLY A 60 -35.19 43.24 3.47
C GLY A 60 -33.68 43.06 3.23
N VAL A 61 -33.17 43.29 2.01
CA VAL A 61 -31.73 43.28 1.74
C VAL A 61 -31.05 44.51 2.36
N THR A 62 -30.24 44.29 3.40
CA THR A 62 -29.55 45.37 4.14
C THR A 62 -28.08 45.58 3.77
N SER A 63 -27.52 44.72 2.90
CA SER A 63 -26.13 44.78 2.41
C SER A 63 -26.08 44.57 0.90
N ALA A 64 -25.00 44.98 0.24
CA ALA A 64 -24.86 44.83 -1.20
C ALA A 64 -25.07 43.37 -1.65
N ILE A 65 -25.94 43.16 -2.64
CA ILE A 65 -26.31 41.82 -3.14
C ILE A 65 -25.07 41.04 -3.60
N GLN A 66 -24.11 41.70 -4.25
CA GLN A 66 -22.86 41.05 -4.67
C GLN A 66 -22.07 40.48 -3.49
N THR A 67 -22.05 41.17 -2.34
CA THR A 67 -21.38 40.68 -1.13
C THR A 67 -22.04 39.40 -0.61
N GLN A 68 -23.38 39.32 -0.67
CA GLN A 68 -24.11 38.12 -0.28
C GLN A 68 -23.81 36.95 -1.21
N ILE A 69 -23.81 37.18 -2.53
CA ILE A 69 -23.47 36.16 -3.54
C ILE A 69 -22.04 35.66 -3.33
N ASN A 70 -21.09 36.56 -3.09
CA ASN A 70 -19.69 36.18 -2.84
C ASN A 70 -19.55 35.33 -1.57
N ALA A 71 -20.33 35.63 -0.52
CA ALA A 71 -20.32 34.83 0.70
C ALA A 71 -20.88 33.42 0.48
N VAL A 72 -21.96 33.28 -0.30
CA VAL A 72 -22.51 31.98 -0.68
C VAL A 72 -21.50 31.18 -1.51
N GLN A 73 -20.82 31.82 -2.48
CA GLN A 73 -19.79 31.15 -3.27
C GLN A 73 -18.64 30.63 -2.39
N ALA A 74 -18.17 31.45 -1.45
CA ALA A 74 -17.11 31.04 -0.53
C ALA A 74 -17.51 29.86 0.37
N ASP A 75 -18.79 29.79 0.78
CA ASP A 75 -19.31 28.66 1.56
C ASP A 75 -19.40 27.39 0.70
N VAL A 76 -19.85 27.51 -0.55
CA VAL A 76 -19.87 26.40 -1.52
C VAL A 76 -18.46 25.86 -1.76
N ASP A 77 -17.50 26.73 -2.05
CA ASP A 77 -16.10 26.34 -2.27
C ASP A 77 -15.53 25.60 -1.04
N SER A 78 -15.90 26.05 0.17
CA SER A 78 -15.48 25.42 1.42
C SER A 78 -16.11 24.04 1.61
N ASN A 79 -17.39 23.89 1.28
CA ASN A 79 -18.11 22.62 1.37
C ASN A 79 -17.60 21.60 0.34
N GLU A 80 -17.27 22.02 -0.87
CA GLU A 80 -16.66 21.16 -1.90
C GLU A 80 -15.29 20.65 -1.44
N ALA A 81 -14.45 21.53 -0.91
CA ALA A 81 -13.15 21.15 -0.35
C ALA A 81 -13.29 20.15 0.81
N ALA A 82 -14.29 20.32 1.69
CA ALA A 82 -14.55 19.39 2.78
C ALA A 82 -15.06 18.03 2.28
N ALA A 83 -15.91 18.01 1.25
CA ALA A 83 -16.44 16.78 0.66
C ALA A 83 -15.34 15.92 0.04
N ASP A 84 -14.38 16.53 -0.66
CA ASP A 84 -13.23 15.83 -1.24
C ASP A 84 -12.34 15.20 -0.15
N LEU A 85 -12.27 15.81 1.03
CA LEU A 85 -11.57 15.25 2.19
C LEU A 85 -12.37 14.18 2.95
N GLY A 86 -13.63 13.91 2.60
CA GLY A 86 -14.49 12.98 3.34
C GLY A 86 -14.40 11.51 2.91
N ILE A 87 -13.89 11.21 1.71
CA ILE A 87 -14.06 9.88 1.09
C ILE A 87 -13.04 8.83 1.58
N CYS A 88 -11.82 9.25 1.91
CA CYS A 88 -10.77 8.37 2.43
C CYS A 88 -9.99 9.15 3.49
N PRO A 89 -9.90 8.76 4.77
CA PRO A 89 -9.25 9.56 5.83
C PRO A 89 -7.74 9.82 5.57
N ILE A 90 -7.14 10.78 6.30
CA ILE A 90 -5.68 11.01 6.22
C ILE A 90 -5.00 9.75 6.78
N GLY A 91 -3.98 9.25 6.09
CA GLY A 91 -3.38 7.94 6.35
C GLY A 91 -4.09 6.78 5.67
N GLY A 92 -5.25 7.01 5.03
CA GLY A 92 -5.92 5.99 4.22
C GLY A 92 -5.10 5.64 2.99
N ILE A 93 -5.00 4.33 2.70
CA ILE A 93 -4.19 3.77 1.61
C ILE A 93 -5.12 3.10 0.60
N ILE A 94 -4.90 3.38 -0.69
CA ILE A 94 -5.63 2.75 -1.79
C ILE A 94 -4.66 2.14 -2.81
N MET A 95 -5.17 1.21 -3.63
CA MET A 95 -4.47 0.72 -4.81
C MET A 95 -4.65 1.70 -5.98
N TYR A 96 -3.56 1.98 -6.69
CA TYR A 96 -3.48 2.96 -7.77
C TYR A 96 -2.82 2.36 -9.02
N ASN A 97 -3.45 2.58 -10.18
CA ASN A 97 -3.02 2.05 -11.47
C ASN A 97 -2.60 3.13 -12.48
N GLY A 98 -2.56 4.40 -12.09
CA GLY A 98 -2.15 5.51 -12.95
C GLY A 98 -0.64 5.74 -12.96
N ALA A 99 -0.20 6.70 -13.78
CA ALA A 99 1.20 7.12 -13.79
C ALA A 99 1.60 7.77 -12.46
N PHE A 100 2.84 7.57 -12.02
CA PHE A 100 3.33 8.18 -10.77
C PHE A 100 3.40 9.70 -10.84
N SER A 101 3.66 10.26 -12.03
CA SER A 101 3.57 11.70 -12.28
C SER A 101 2.16 12.27 -12.21
N ALA A 102 1.13 11.41 -12.19
CA ALA A 102 -0.28 11.78 -12.12
C ALA A 102 -0.91 11.41 -10.77
N ILE A 103 -0.11 11.06 -9.75
CA ILE A 103 -0.62 10.88 -8.39
C ILE A 103 -1.36 12.17 -7.98
N PRO A 104 -2.62 12.09 -7.53
CA PRO A 104 -3.40 13.27 -7.20
C PRO A 104 -2.74 14.12 -6.10
N ALA A 105 -3.02 15.42 -6.12
CA ALA A 105 -2.66 16.28 -4.99
C ALA A 105 -3.20 15.71 -3.68
N ASN A 106 -2.46 15.91 -2.58
CA ASN A 106 -2.74 15.35 -1.25
C ASN A 106 -2.59 13.82 -1.14
N TRP A 107 -2.02 13.16 -2.15
CA TRP A 107 -1.63 11.75 -2.10
C TRP A 107 -0.13 11.59 -2.35
N GLN A 108 0.44 10.53 -1.80
CA GLN A 108 1.85 10.18 -1.98
C GLN A 108 2.00 8.67 -2.13
N ILE A 109 2.97 8.23 -2.92
CA ILE A 109 3.32 6.81 -3.05
C ILE A 109 3.82 6.25 -1.71
N CYS A 110 3.43 5.01 -1.40
CA CYS A 110 3.89 4.29 -0.22
C CYS A 110 5.27 3.64 -0.46
N ASP A 111 6.31 4.47 -0.54
CA ASP A 111 7.71 4.06 -0.75
C ASP A 111 8.61 4.32 0.48
N GLY A 112 8.00 4.59 1.64
CA GLY A 112 8.71 4.89 2.89
C GLY A 112 9.20 6.34 2.99
N THR A 113 8.97 7.18 1.98
CA THR A 113 9.32 8.60 2.06
C THR A 113 8.23 9.40 2.79
N GLY A 114 8.61 10.53 3.40
CA GLY A 114 7.69 11.42 4.11
C GLY A 114 7.01 10.73 5.30
N ILE A 115 5.67 10.71 5.30
CA ILE A 115 4.85 10.06 6.33
C ILE A 115 4.22 8.73 5.87
N THR A 116 4.62 8.24 4.70
CA THR A 116 4.05 7.02 4.13
C THR A 116 4.86 5.78 4.53
N PRO A 117 4.24 4.61 4.74
CA PRO A 117 4.96 3.36 4.88
C PRO A 117 5.58 2.94 3.54
N ASP A 118 6.58 2.06 3.57
CA ASP A 118 7.04 1.37 2.36
C ASP A 118 6.23 0.09 2.18
N LEU A 119 5.36 0.09 1.16
CA LEU A 119 4.54 -1.06 0.77
C LEU A 119 5.00 -1.67 -0.56
N THR A 120 6.20 -1.32 -1.01
CA THR A 120 6.77 -1.86 -2.25
C THR A 120 6.99 -3.36 -2.12
N ASP A 121 6.43 -4.13 -3.05
CA ASP A 121 6.50 -5.59 -3.08
C ASP A 121 5.98 -6.28 -1.80
N GLN A 122 5.13 -5.61 -1.03
CA GLN A 122 4.49 -6.16 0.16
C GLN A 122 3.10 -6.72 -0.15
N PHE A 123 2.76 -7.84 0.50
CA PHE A 123 1.38 -8.31 0.58
C PHE A 123 0.71 -7.74 1.82
N ILE A 124 -0.55 -7.34 1.71
CA ILE A 124 -1.27 -6.72 2.83
C ILE A 124 -1.87 -7.81 3.72
N TYR A 125 -1.46 -7.80 4.99
CA TYR A 125 -1.97 -8.68 6.04
C TYR A 125 -2.72 -7.86 7.09
N GLY A 126 -4.00 -8.16 7.30
CA GLY A 126 -4.86 -7.38 8.20
C GLY A 126 -4.62 -7.71 9.66
N THR A 127 -4.65 -6.68 10.51
CA THR A 127 -4.59 -6.81 11.97
C THR A 127 -5.68 -5.97 12.64
N ASN A 128 -6.10 -6.39 13.84
CA ASN A 128 -6.93 -5.60 14.77
C ASN A 128 -6.12 -5.13 16.00
N THR A 129 -4.81 -5.36 16.02
CA THR A 129 -3.89 -4.99 17.09
C THR A 129 -3.07 -3.79 16.64
N GLU A 130 -3.21 -2.65 17.33
CA GLU A 130 -2.51 -1.41 16.95
C GLU A 130 -0.98 -1.55 16.93
N GLY A 131 -0.42 -2.34 17.85
CA GLY A 131 1.02 -2.58 17.93
C GLY A 131 1.60 -3.42 16.79
N GLU A 132 0.75 -4.05 15.97
CA GLU A 132 1.17 -4.85 14.79
C GLU A 132 1.09 -4.02 13.48
N LEU A 133 0.67 -2.75 13.56
CA LEU A 133 0.58 -1.90 12.37
C LEU A 133 1.97 -1.72 11.75
N LEU A 134 2.06 -2.00 10.45
CA LEU A 134 3.28 -1.94 9.64
C LEU A 134 4.34 -2.99 10.00
N ASP A 135 4.02 -3.96 10.86
CA ASP A 135 4.88 -5.13 11.03
C ASP A 135 5.02 -5.86 9.68
N SER A 136 6.25 -6.25 9.36
CA SER A 136 6.59 -6.95 8.12
C SER A 136 7.14 -8.34 8.43
N GLY A 137 6.97 -9.26 7.48
CA GLY A 137 7.42 -10.64 7.61
C GLY A 137 7.11 -11.47 6.37
N GLY A 138 7.28 -12.78 6.50
CA GLY A 138 7.11 -13.71 5.39
C GLY A 138 8.33 -13.77 4.45
N SER A 139 8.21 -14.58 3.40
CA SER A 139 9.23 -14.73 2.36
C SER A 139 8.56 -14.92 1.00
N ALA A 140 9.10 -14.26 -0.02
CA ALA A 140 8.68 -14.45 -1.42
C ALA A 140 9.09 -15.83 -1.97
N ASP A 141 9.94 -16.55 -1.23
CA ASP A 141 10.41 -17.88 -1.60
C ASP A 141 9.82 -18.90 -0.62
N ILE A 142 9.50 -20.10 -1.12
CA ILE A 142 9.44 -21.26 -0.25
C ILE A 142 10.89 -21.47 0.22
N GLY A 143 11.19 -21.02 1.43
CA GLY A 143 12.39 -21.45 2.12
C GLY A 143 12.43 -22.98 2.06
N VAL A 144 13.62 -23.57 1.94
CA VAL A 144 13.77 -25.03 2.07
C VAL A 144 12.98 -25.42 3.32
N ILE A 145 11.89 -26.16 3.14
CA ILE A 145 11.08 -26.67 4.26
C ILE A 145 11.95 -27.73 4.91
N THR A 146 12.93 -27.28 5.70
CA THR A 146 13.75 -28.15 6.54
C THR A 146 12.83 -28.60 7.64
N HIS A 147 12.23 -29.76 7.43
CA HIS A 147 11.62 -30.51 8.50
C HIS A 147 12.62 -31.59 8.88
N THR A 148 12.85 -31.75 10.17
CA THR A 148 13.75 -32.77 10.69
C THR A 148 12.94 -34.04 10.97
N HIS A 149 13.48 -35.19 10.58
CA HIS A 149 13.00 -36.46 11.08
C HIS A 149 13.93 -36.88 12.23
N PRO A 150 13.44 -36.96 13.49
CA PRO A 150 14.30 -37.28 14.63
C PRO A 150 14.88 -38.71 14.61
N ASN A 151 14.41 -39.59 13.71
CA ASN A 151 14.93 -40.93 13.53
C ASN A 151 15.38 -41.16 12.08
N ALA A 152 16.66 -40.91 11.79
CA ALA A 152 17.32 -41.66 10.73
C ALA A 152 17.35 -43.12 11.19
N GLY A 153 16.46 -43.95 10.64
CA GLY A 153 16.37 -45.36 11.00
C GLY A 153 17.74 -46.04 10.97
N SER A 154 18.00 -46.87 11.98
CA SER A 154 19.17 -47.75 12.00
C SER A 154 19.13 -48.62 10.74
N HIS A 155 20.09 -48.43 9.85
CA HIS A 155 20.33 -49.37 8.77
C HIS A 155 21.52 -50.26 9.16
N GLN A 156 21.36 -51.57 8.98
CA GLN A 156 22.38 -52.57 9.26
C GLN A 156 23.25 -52.73 8.02
N HIS A 157 24.56 -52.53 8.14
CA HIS A 157 25.48 -52.96 7.10
C HIS A 157 25.63 -54.49 7.20
N GLY A 158 25.30 -55.19 6.12
CA GLY A 158 25.49 -56.65 6.03
C GLY A 158 26.94 -57.02 6.30
N ALA A 159 27.10 -58.03 7.16
CA ALA A 159 28.31 -58.72 7.61
C ALA A 159 29.64 -58.33 6.92
N ALA A 160 30.62 -57.92 7.74
CA ALA A 160 32.02 -57.79 7.33
C ALA A 160 32.47 -59.06 6.60
N GLY A 161 32.96 -58.89 5.36
CA GLY A 161 33.54 -59.98 4.58
C GLY A 161 34.60 -60.71 5.40
N GLY A 162 34.38 -62.00 5.62
CA GLY A 162 35.25 -62.81 6.46
C GLY A 162 36.66 -62.89 5.88
N HIS A 163 37.67 -62.65 6.71
CA HIS A 163 39.05 -62.97 6.39
C HIS A 163 39.64 -63.91 7.44
N SER A 164 40.59 -64.75 7.02
CA SER A 164 41.27 -65.73 7.87
C SER A 164 42.76 -65.44 7.92
N HIS A 165 43.40 -65.68 9.06
CA HIS A 165 44.85 -65.73 9.16
C HIS A 165 45.32 -67.18 9.28
N THR A 166 46.42 -67.52 8.60
CA THR A 166 47.09 -68.82 8.70
C THR A 166 48.37 -68.68 9.50
N VAL A 167 48.56 -69.51 10.51
CA VAL A 167 49.86 -69.66 11.18
C VAL A 167 50.43 -71.02 10.79
N ALA A 168 51.59 -71.03 10.15
CA ALA A 168 52.32 -72.25 9.84
C ALA A 168 53.13 -72.69 11.08
N LEU A 169 52.85 -73.89 11.59
CA LEU A 169 53.72 -74.52 12.57
C LEU A 169 54.71 -75.42 11.84
N HIS A 170 56.00 -75.10 11.92
CA HIS A 170 57.06 -75.96 11.44
C HIS A 170 57.35 -77.04 12.51
N THR A 171 56.99 -78.29 12.25
CA THR A 171 57.53 -79.41 13.04
C THR A 171 58.98 -79.64 12.61
N GLY A 172 59.92 -79.43 13.53
CA GLY A 172 61.35 -79.65 13.29
C GLY A 172 61.63 -81.06 12.76
N ASN A 173 62.54 -81.14 11.80
CA ASN A 173 62.94 -82.35 11.09
C ASN A 173 63.75 -83.27 12.04
N GLY A 174 63.05 -84.07 12.85
CA GLY A 174 63.62 -85.10 13.72
C GLY A 174 62.92 -86.43 13.48
N SER A 175 63.62 -87.36 12.83
CA SER A 175 63.13 -88.70 12.56
C SER A 175 62.97 -89.47 13.88
N GLN A 176 61.74 -89.79 14.27
CA GLN A 176 61.47 -90.84 15.26
C GLN A 176 60.38 -91.77 14.74
N ALA A 177 60.78 -93.03 14.59
CA ALA A 177 59.95 -94.12 14.15
C ALA A 177 58.93 -94.54 15.24
N ASN A 178 57.67 -94.53 14.82
CA ASN A 178 56.47 -95.14 15.37
C ASN A 178 56.66 -96.30 16.37
N TYR A 179 56.05 -96.18 17.57
CA TYR A 179 55.44 -97.30 18.31
C TYR A 179 54.37 -96.77 19.28
N ALA A 180 53.10 -96.71 18.85
CA ALA A 180 51.91 -97.04 19.66
C ALA A 180 50.62 -96.59 18.95
N SER A 181 49.76 -97.56 18.70
CA SER A 181 48.39 -97.43 18.20
C SER A 181 47.52 -96.58 19.13
N SER A 182 47.13 -95.39 18.68
CA SER A 182 45.95 -94.67 19.15
C SER A 182 45.32 -94.00 17.94
N THR A 183 44.03 -94.22 17.76
CA THR A 183 43.20 -93.71 16.66
C THR A 183 43.07 -92.19 16.75
N ILE A 184 44.15 -91.48 16.43
CA ILE A 184 44.12 -90.07 16.08
C ILE A 184 43.84 -90.06 14.58
N PRO A 185 42.76 -89.42 14.10
CA PRO A 185 42.52 -89.35 12.67
C PRO A 185 43.77 -88.74 12.05
N THR A 186 44.34 -89.44 11.09
CA THR A 186 45.36 -88.95 10.18
C THR A 186 44.76 -87.76 9.43
N SER A 187 44.77 -86.59 10.06
CA SER A 187 44.45 -85.35 9.39
C SER A 187 45.75 -84.88 8.75
N THR A 188 45.83 -85.20 7.46
CA THR A 188 46.38 -84.34 6.41
C THR A 188 46.56 -82.89 6.87
N ASP A 189 47.71 -82.33 6.51
CA ASP A 189 48.07 -80.92 6.60
C ASP A 189 46.83 -80.01 6.46
N GLY A 190 46.37 -79.48 7.59
CA GLY A 190 45.02 -78.94 7.72
C GLY A 190 45.04 -77.67 8.55
N SER A 191 44.94 -76.54 7.86
CA SER A 191 44.71 -75.22 8.44
C SER A 191 43.66 -75.28 9.56
N LYS A 192 44.04 -74.90 10.78
CA LYS A 192 43.14 -74.78 11.92
C LYS A 192 42.77 -73.31 12.09
N THR A 193 41.50 -72.98 11.85
CA THR A 193 40.97 -71.63 12.01
C THR A 193 40.60 -71.36 13.46
N THR A 194 41.11 -70.29 14.07
CA THR A 194 40.63 -69.85 15.40
C THR A 194 39.32 -69.10 15.23
N SER A 195 38.21 -69.68 15.71
CA SER A 195 36.90 -69.05 15.66
C SER A 195 36.67 -68.25 16.94
N ALA A 196 37.25 -67.06 17.01
CA ALA A 196 36.90 -66.08 18.05
C ALA A 196 37.00 -64.66 17.48
N VAL A 197 35.91 -64.19 16.90
CA VAL A 197 35.73 -62.77 16.55
C VAL A 197 35.50 -61.99 17.84
N GLY A 198 36.45 -61.15 18.21
CA GLY A 198 36.21 -60.08 19.18
C GLY A 198 35.27 -59.04 18.56
N ASN A 199 34.23 -58.68 19.31
CA ASN A 199 33.25 -57.67 18.89
C ASN A 199 33.98 -56.32 18.73
N HIS A 200 34.00 -55.77 17.52
CA HIS A 200 34.42 -54.39 17.30
C HIS A 200 33.37 -53.66 16.48
N GLN A 201 33.09 -52.43 16.88
CA GLN A 201 32.13 -51.55 16.23
C GLN A 201 32.91 -50.38 15.63
N HIS A 202 32.60 -50.05 14.37
CA HIS A 202 33.05 -48.79 13.79
C HIS A 202 32.01 -47.72 14.12
N ALA A 203 32.40 -46.73 14.92
CA ALA A 203 31.64 -45.49 15.06
C ALA A 203 31.96 -44.59 13.87
N ALA A 204 31.29 -44.83 12.74
CA ALA A 204 31.33 -43.87 11.64
C ALA A 204 30.36 -42.72 11.97
N THR A 205 30.87 -41.64 12.58
CA THR A 205 30.21 -40.32 12.51
C THR A 205 30.43 -39.77 11.11
N GLY A 206 29.66 -40.29 10.17
CA GLY A 206 29.54 -39.72 8.83
C GLY A 206 28.38 -38.73 8.82
N ASP A 207 28.70 -37.45 8.65
CA ASP A 207 27.69 -36.45 8.32
C ASP A 207 27.12 -36.81 6.94
N HIS A 208 25.83 -37.11 6.87
CA HIS A 208 25.17 -37.45 5.62
C HIS A 208 24.31 -36.27 5.19
N GLY A 209 24.82 -35.53 4.22
CA GLY A 209 24.05 -34.48 3.56
C GLY A 209 22.97 -35.09 2.70
N HIS A 210 21.72 -34.66 2.90
CA HIS A 210 20.67 -34.93 1.93
C HIS A 210 20.92 -34.05 0.70
N ALA A 211 21.31 -34.67 -0.42
CA ALA A 211 21.22 -34.02 -1.71
C ALA A 211 19.74 -33.74 -2.00
N ALA A 212 19.45 -32.60 -2.65
CA ALA A 212 18.10 -32.31 -3.12
C ALA A 212 17.59 -33.49 -3.98
N PRO A 213 16.36 -33.98 -3.75
CA PRO A 213 15.80 -35.09 -4.52
C PRO A 213 15.88 -34.80 -6.03
N ALA A 214 16.06 -35.85 -6.84
CA ALA A 214 15.96 -35.71 -8.29
C ALA A 214 14.56 -35.17 -8.67
N GLY A 215 14.53 -34.00 -9.31
CA GLY A 215 13.28 -33.28 -9.61
C GLY A 215 12.89 -32.19 -8.61
N ALA A 216 13.74 -31.87 -7.63
CA ALA A 216 13.58 -30.68 -6.81
C ALA A 216 13.56 -29.43 -7.70
N VAL A 217 12.44 -28.70 -7.63
CA VAL A 217 12.28 -27.39 -8.25
C VAL A 217 12.69 -26.31 -7.25
N SER A 218 13.19 -25.18 -7.75
CA SER A 218 13.52 -24.05 -6.87
C SER A 218 12.28 -23.60 -6.10
N GLY A 219 12.43 -23.30 -4.81
CA GLY A 219 11.41 -22.65 -4.00
C GLY A 219 11.19 -21.19 -4.35
N THR A 220 12.08 -20.60 -5.16
CA THR A 220 12.03 -19.18 -5.53
C THR A 220 10.77 -18.85 -6.31
N GLY A 221 9.94 -17.97 -5.77
CA GLY A 221 8.65 -17.58 -6.37
C GLY A 221 7.65 -18.73 -6.55
N ALA A 222 7.89 -19.90 -5.95
CA ALA A 222 7.06 -21.09 -6.13
C ALA A 222 5.71 -21.00 -5.41
N ASN A 223 5.53 -20.02 -4.52
CA ASN A 223 4.32 -19.76 -3.75
C ASN A 223 3.53 -18.52 -4.24
N ILE A 224 3.89 -17.93 -5.40
CA ILE A 224 3.25 -16.71 -5.90
C ILE A 224 2.18 -17.05 -6.96
N PRO A 225 0.87 -16.87 -6.68
CA PRO A 225 -0.17 -17.06 -7.69
C PRO A 225 -0.07 -15.98 -8.80
N PRO A 226 -0.69 -16.17 -9.99
CA PRO A 226 -0.75 -15.13 -11.00
C PRO A 226 -1.26 -13.80 -10.42
N TYR A 227 -0.55 -12.70 -10.67
CA TYR A 227 -0.81 -11.40 -10.04
C TYR A 227 -0.65 -10.23 -11.03
N ILE A 228 -1.19 -9.07 -10.64
CA ILE A 228 -0.93 -7.76 -11.24
C ILE A 228 -0.40 -6.83 -10.15
N LYS A 229 0.58 -5.98 -10.46
CA LYS A 229 1.07 -4.97 -9.52
C LYS A 229 0.32 -3.66 -9.71
N LEU A 230 -0.21 -3.15 -8.61
CA LEU A 230 -0.69 -1.77 -8.46
C LEU A 230 0.22 -1.06 -7.47
N ALA A 231 0.34 0.26 -7.58
CA ALA A 231 1.01 1.04 -6.54
C ALA A 231 0.06 1.21 -5.34
N PHE A 232 0.64 1.37 -4.16
CA PHE A 232 -0.09 1.89 -3.01
C PHE A 232 0.19 3.39 -2.90
N ILE A 233 -0.87 4.17 -2.71
CA ILE A 233 -0.78 5.59 -2.40
C ILE A 233 -1.54 5.89 -1.11
N GLN A 234 -0.97 6.74 -0.28
CA GLN A 234 -1.53 7.19 0.99
C GLN A 234 -2.00 8.64 0.87
N ARG A 235 -3.16 8.94 1.44
CA ARG A 235 -3.60 10.34 1.61
C ARG A 235 -2.81 11.02 2.71
N ILE A 236 -2.18 12.16 2.40
CA ILE A 236 -1.26 12.86 3.30
C ILE A 236 -1.80 14.17 3.89
N THR A 237 -2.81 14.78 3.25
CA THR A 237 -3.44 16.05 3.68
C THR A 237 -4.93 16.06 3.39
#